data_AF-A0A7X6ZAN2-F1
#
_entry.id   AF-A0A7X6ZAN2-F1
#
_cell.length_a   1.000
_cell.length_b   1.000
_cell.length_c   1.000
_cell.angle_alpha   90.00
_cell.angle_beta   90.00
_cell.angle_gamma   90.00
#
_symmetry.space_group_name_H-M   'P 1'
#
loop_
_entity.id
_entity.type
_entity.pdbx_description
1 polymer ?
#
loop_
_entity_poly.entity_id
_entity_poly.type
_entity_poly.pdbx_seq_one_letter_code
_entity_poly.pdbx_strand_id
1 'polypeptide(L)' 'MGRGRQKAKHTKVARELKYFSPNTDLSQLERELASASSNDPWAEYADKYNVDDEDDEHSDDEH' A
#
# COMPACT_ATOMS: atom_id res chain seq x y z
N MET A 1 -30.74 -6.86 34.95
CA MET A 1 -31.14 -5.79 33.99
C MET A 1 -29.98 -5.12 33.21
N GLY A 2 -28.71 -5.56 33.30
CA GLY A 2 -27.58 -4.86 32.65
C GLY A 2 -27.12 -5.38 31.27
N ARG A 3 -27.50 -6.60 30.88
CA ARG A 3 -26.92 -7.30 29.70
C ARG A 3 -27.30 -6.65 28.36
N GLY A 4 -28.51 -6.12 28.20
CA GLY A 4 -28.94 -5.48 26.96
C GLY A 4 -28.15 -4.22 26.61
N ARG A 5 -27.80 -3.42 27.63
CA ARG A 5 -26.97 -2.22 27.47
C ARG A 5 -25.54 -2.57 27.08
N GLN A 6 -24.96 -3.61 27.70
CA GLN A 6 -23.64 -4.12 27.32
C GLN A 6 -23.65 -4.61 25.87
N LYS A 7 -24.63 -5.45 25.49
CA LYS A 7 -24.77 -5.95 24.11
C LYS A 7 -24.84 -4.80 23.10
N ALA A 8 -25.65 -3.78 23.37
CA ALA A 8 -25.76 -2.60 22.51
C ALA A 8 -24.42 -1.85 22.38
N LYS A 9 -23.69 -1.65 23.49
CA LYS A 9 -22.36 -1.02 23.48
C LYS A 9 -21.35 -1.85 22.65
N HIS A 10 -21.31 -3.16 22.85
CA HIS A 10 -20.41 -4.04 22.09
C HIS A 10 -20.74 -4.05 20.59
N THR A 11 -22.01 -4.09 20.21
CA THR A 11 -22.40 -4.03 18.80
C THR A 11 -22.04 -2.69 18.15
N LYS A 12 -22.09 -1.58 18.91
CA LYS A 12 -21.64 -0.27 18.44
C LYS A 12 -20.13 -0.26 18.20
N VAL A 13 -19.34 -0.66 19.20
CA VAL A 13 -17.87 -0.75 19.09
C VAL A 13 -17.44 -1.69 17.97
N ALA A 14 -18.09 -2.85 17.83
CA ALA A 14 -17.77 -3.79 16.76
C ALA A 14 -18.04 -3.21 15.37
N ARG A 15 -19.09 -2.41 15.20
CA ARG A 15 -19.36 -1.71 13.94
C ARG A 15 -18.34 -0.61 13.68
N GLU A 16 -17.99 0.17 14.71
CA GLU A 16 -16.92 1.15 14.62
C GLU A 16 -15.64 0.48 14.16
N LEU A 17 -15.19 -0.61 14.81
CA LEU A 17 -13.99 -1.36 14.41
C LEU A 17 -14.07 -1.96 13.00
N LYS A 18 -15.23 -2.53 12.62
CA LYS A 18 -15.40 -3.15 11.30
C LYS A 18 -15.30 -2.15 10.15
N TYR A 19 -15.83 -0.94 10.36
CA TYR A 19 -15.89 0.11 9.34
C TYR A 19 -14.93 1.27 9.65
N PHE A 20 -14.01 1.08 10.60
CA PHE A 20 -12.97 2.05 10.91
C PHE A 20 -11.94 1.98 9.79
N SER A 21 -11.92 3.02 8.97
CA SER A 21 -10.79 3.31 8.09
C SER A 21 -9.96 4.38 8.80
N PRO A 22 -8.72 4.05 9.25
CA PRO A 22 -7.85 5.06 9.80
C PRO A 22 -7.53 6.10 8.73
N ASN A 23 -7.52 7.38 9.11
CA ASN A 23 -6.98 8.43 8.24
C ASN A 23 -5.46 8.24 8.18
N THR A 24 -4.96 7.83 7.02
CA THR A 24 -3.52 7.70 6.77
C THR A 24 -2.94 9.07 6.43
N ASP A 25 -1.94 9.54 7.18
CA ASP A 25 -1.19 10.74 6.82
C ASP A 25 -0.25 10.41 5.65
N LEU A 26 -0.71 10.68 4.44
CA LEU A 26 0.05 10.44 3.22
C LEU A 26 1.35 11.25 3.19
N SER A 27 1.37 12.45 3.79
CA SER A 27 2.57 13.29 3.82
C SER A 27 3.68 12.70 4.69
N GLN A 28 3.32 11.99 5.76
CA GLN A 28 4.27 11.27 6.59
C GLN A 28 4.81 10.04 5.87
N LEU A 29 3.93 9.29 5.21
CA LEU A 29 4.29 8.11 4.42
C LEU A 29 5.28 8.46 3.30
N GLU A 30 5.00 9.54 2.55
CA GLU A 30 5.89 10.02 1.48
C GLU A 30 7.28 10.37 2.01
N ARG A 31 7.38 11.05 3.16
CA ARG A 31 8.69 11.37 3.78
C ARG A 31 9.44 10.11 4.20
N GLU A 32 8.76 9.13 4.77
CA GLU A 32 9.36 7.86 5.18
C GLU A 32 9.86 7.09 3.95
N LEU A 33 9.05 6.97 2.90
CA LEU A 33 9.41 6.29 1.67
C LEU A 33 10.58 6.98 0.95
N ALA A 34 10.57 8.31 0.86
CA ALA A 34 11.67 9.08 0.30
C ALA A 34 12.97 8.88 1.08
N SER A 35 12.91 8.77 2.42
CA SER A 35 14.08 8.49 3.26
C SER A 35 14.56 7.03 3.13
N ALA A 36 13.64 6.08 2.93
CA ALA A 36 13.94 4.67 2.76
C ALA A 36 14.58 4.37 1.39
N SER A 37 14.19 5.09 0.34
CA SER A 37 14.74 4.93 -1.02
C SER A 37 16.25 5.11 -1.08
N SER A 38 16.85 5.97 -0.24
CA SER A 38 18.31 6.14 -0.17
C SER A 38 19.09 4.96 0.45
N ASN A 39 18.43 4.01 1.12
CA ASN A 39 19.06 2.81 1.70
C ASN A 39 18.27 1.53 1.34
N ASP A 40 17.64 1.50 0.17
CA ASP A 40 16.86 0.34 -0.27
C ASP A 40 17.80 -0.83 -0.64
N PRO A 41 17.82 -1.94 0.13
CA PRO A 41 18.64 -3.11 -0.17
C PRO A 41 18.19 -3.83 -1.46
N TRP A 42 17.00 -3.49 -1.96
CA TRP A 42 16.39 -4.12 -3.13
C TRP A 42 16.56 -3.30 -4.41
N ALA A 43 17.18 -2.11 -4.35
CA ALA A 43 17.41 -1.25 -5.51
C ALA A 43 18.16 -1.97 -6.65
N GLU A 44 19.18 -2.78 -6.32
CA GLU A 44 19.95 -3.57 -7.30
C GLU A 44 19.08 -4.60 -8.04
N TYR A 45 18.05 -5.15 -7.37
CA TYR A 45 17.10 -6.06 -8.01
C TYR A 45 16.12 -5.33 -8.91
N ALA A 46 15.72 -4.11 -8.57
CA ALA A 46 14.86 -3.29 -9.42
C ALA A 46 15.52 -3.04 -10.78
N ASP A 47 16.78 -2.60 -10.79
CA ASP A 47 17.54 -2.39 -12.04
C ASP A 47 17.70 -3.67 -12.87
N LYS A 48 17.90 -4.81 -12.20
CA LYS A 48 18.10 -6.11 -12.85
C LYS A 48 16.84 -6.69 -13.50
N TYR A 49 15.66 -6.33 -13.01
CA TYR A 49 14.37 -6.88 -13.46
C TYR A 49 13.45 -5.84 -14.13
N ASN A 50 13.93 -4.61 -14.31
CA ASN A 50 13.25 -3.57 -15.08
C ASN A 50 13.46 -3.79 -16.60
N VAL A 51 12.92 -4.88 -17.13
CA VAL A 51 13.18 -5.35 -18.51
C VAL A 51 12.05 -5.06 -19.50
N ASP A 52 11.04 -4.23 -19.17
CA ASP A 52 9.75 -4.26 -19.89
C ASP A 52 9.13 -2.90 -20.29
N ASP A 53 9.91 -1.82 -20.44
CA ASP A 53 9.35 -0.55 -20.95
C ASP A 53 10.11 0.07 -22.15
N GLU A 54 11.20 -0.53 -22.63
CA GLU A 54 12.01 0.03 -23.74
C GLU A 54 12.03 -0.79 -25.04
N ASP A 55 11.34 -1.94 -25.12
CA ASP A 55 11.44 -2.86 -26.27
C ASP A 55 10.17 -2.94 -27.15
N ASP A 56 9.28 -1.94 -27.09
CA ASP A 56 8.13 -1.79 -28.02
C ASP A 56 8.51 -1.03 -29.31
N GLU A 57 9.66 -1.36 -29.91
CA GLU A 57 10.01 -0.86 -31.25
C GLU A 57 10.81 -1.89 -32.06
N HIS A 58 10.34 -3.14 -32.12
CA HIS A 58 10.80 -4.06 -33.17
C HIS A 58 9.92 -3.94 -34.41
N SER A 59 10.27 -2.93 -35.20
CA SER A 59 9.99 -2.79 -36.63
C SER A 59 10.01 -4.14 -37.36
N ASP A 60 8.91 -4.39 -38.06
CA ASP A 60 8.79 -5.20 -39.27
C ASP A 60 9.99 -4.94 -40.22
N ASP A 61 10.88 -5.91 -40.43
CA ASP A 61 11.74 -5.98 -41.63
C ASP A 61 12.34 -7.39 -41.84
N GLU A 62 12.43 -7.75 -43.11
CA GLU A 62 12.51 -9.09 -43.71
C GLU A 62 13.81 -9.90 -43.45
N HIS A 63 13.71 -11.24 -43.42
CA HIS A 63 14.51 -12.12 -44.30
C HIS A 63 13.93 -13.53 -44.50
#